data_AF-A0A519ZVM6-F1
#
_entry.id   AF-A0A519ZVM6-F1
#
_cell.length_a   1.000
_cell.length_b   1.000
_cell.length_c   1.000
_cell.angle_alpha   90.00
_cell.angle_beta   90.00
_cell.angle_gamma   90.00
#
_symmetry.space_group_name_H-M   'P 1'
#
loop_
_entity.id
_entity.type
_entity.pdbx_description
1 polymer ?
#
loop_
_entity_poly.entity_id
_entity_poly.type
_entity_poly.pdbx_seq_one_letter_code
_entity_poly.pdbx_strand_id
1 'polypeptide(L)'
;MEIWKICVLFLCAFLGGASIFLVKSDKSKLLKLILSFSGAYLFAITVLHLIPDAFSGPDKSEIGIFILIGFLLQVFLEQFSEGVEHGHIHKHHDGHVFPFGIMISLCLHAFLEGMPLAKDQHNELIFGIALHHIPAAFALASILMQNHFKKQSILMYLVLFAVMAPLGFYVSFGLSNGTIGGVEAYFNKIMGIV
;
A
#
# COMPACT_ATOMS: atom_id res chain seq x y z
N MET A 1 -1.32 15.41 -14.26
CA MET A 1 -1.56 14.08 -13.66
C MET A 1 -2.04 13.12 -14.75
N GLU A 2 -1.35 12.00 -14.92
CA GLU A 2 -1.67 11.04 -15.97
C GLU A 2 -2.74 10.05 -15.50
N ILE A 3 -3.92 10.10 -16.13
CA ILE A 3 -5.11 9.33 -15.71
C ILE A 3 -4.84 7.82 -15.73
N TRP A 4 -4.01 7.34 -16.65
CA TRP A 4 -3.68 5.92 -16.75
C TRP A 4 -3.00 5.39 -15.47
N LYS A 5 -2.20 6.22 -14.78
CA LYS A 5 -1.53 5.83 -13.52
C LYS A 5 -2.55 5.49 -12.44
N ILE A 6 -3.57 6.33 -12.28
CA ILE A 6 -4.69 6.10 -11.37
C ILE A 6 -5.45 4.81 -11.74
N CYS A 7 -5.73 4.63 -13.03
CA CYS A 7 -6.43 3.43 -13.49
C CYS A 7 -5.65 2.15 -13.19
N VAL A 8 -4.34 2.13 -13.42
CA VAL A 8 -3.49 0.95 -13.17
C VAL A 8 -3.47 0.60 -11.68
N LEU A 9 -3.19 1.57 -10.81
CA LEU A 9 -3.17 1.35 -9.35
C LEU A 9 -4.50 0.80 -8.84
N PHE A 10 -5.61 1.43 -9.23
CA PHE A 10 -6.94 1.01 -8.80
C PHE A 10 -7.31 -0.38 -9.35
N LEU A 11 -7.15 -0.60 -10.66
CA LEU A 11 -7.60 -1.83 -11.30
C LEU A 11 -6.77 -3.04 -10.87
N CYS A 12 -5.45 -2.90 -10.70
CA CYS A 12 -4.60 -4.00 -10.23
C CYS A 12 -4.99 -4.43 -8.81
N ALA A 13 -5.15 -3.49 -7.88
CA ALA A 13 -5.61 -3.79 -6.52
C ALA A 13 -7.03 -4.40 -6.53
N PHE A 14 -7.99 -3.75 -7.19
CA PHE A 14 -9.39 -4.18 -7.20
C PHE A 14 -9.57 -5.55 -7.85
N LEU A 15 -9.02 -5.76 -9.05
CA LEU A 15 -9.12 -7.04 -9.76
C LEU A 15 -8.30 -8.13 -9.07
N GLY A 16 -7.15 -7.79 -8.50
CA GLY A 16 -6.35 -8.69 -7.67
C GLY A 16 -7.16 -9.26 -6.50
N GLY A 17 -7.83 -8.39 -5.74
CA GLY A 17 -8.73 -8.80 -4.66
C GLY A 17 -9.97 -9.55 -5.15
N ALA A 18 -10.65 -9.04 -6.18
CA ALA A 18 -11.87 -9.65 -6.73
C ALA A 18 -11.63 -11.04 -7.36
N SER A 19 -10.39 -11.35 -7.74
CA SER A 19 -10.02 -12.66 -8.28
C SER A 19 -10.28 -13.82 -7.31
N ILE A 20 -10.40 -13.55 -6.00
CA ILE A 20 -10.79 -14.57 -5.00
C ILE A 20 -12.09 -15.29 -5.36
N PHE A 21 -13.02 -14.64 -6.05
CA PHE A 21 -14.30 -15.22 -6.45
C PHE A 21 -14.19 -16.13 -7.69
N LEU A 22 -13.08 -16.07 -8.42
CA LEU A 22 -12.81 -16.85 -9.62
C LEU A 22 -11.84 -18.01 -9.34
N VAL A 23 -10.92 -17.81 -8.39
CA VAL A 23 -9.89 -18.78 -8.02
C VAL A 23 -10.52 -19.89 -7.17
N LYS A 24 -10.79 -21.04 -7.79
CA LYS A 24 -11.31 -22.26 -7.12
C LYS A 24 -10.23 -23.15 -6.50
N SER A 25 -8.95 -22.84 -6.70
CA SER A 25 -7.80 -23.70 -6.36
C SER A 25 -6.81 -22.93 -5.49
N ASP A 26 -6.14 -23.63 -4.59
CA ASP A 26 -5.11 -23.05 -3.73
C ASP A 26 -3.89 -22.59 -4.55
N LYS A 27 -3.88 -21.31 -4.91
CA LYS A 27 -2.78 -20.62 -5.59
C LYS A 27 -1.90 -19.83 -4.62
N SER A 28 -1.96 -20.13 -3.32
CA SER A 28 -1.20 -19.44 -2.26
C SER A 28 0.30 -19.34 -2.58
N LYS A 29 0.91 -20.38 -3.15
CA LYS A 29 2.33 -20.37 -3.53
C LYS A 29 2.66 -19.31 -4.59
N LEU A 30 1.81 -19.16 -5.61
CA LEU A 30 2.02 -18.15 -6.66
C LEU A 30 1.86 -16.74 -6.08
N LEU A 31 0.84 -16.53 -5.24
CA LEU A 31 0.61 -15.24 -4.61
C LEU A 31 1.75 -14.84 -3.67
N LYS A 32 2.26 -15.79 -2.87
CA LYS A 32 3.46 -15.57 -2.05
C LYS A 32 4.69 -15.25 -2.90
N LEU A 33 4.85 -15.90 -4.05
CA LEU A 33 5.95 -15.63 -4.97
C LEU A 33 5.84 -14.22 -5.57
N ILE A 34 4.65 -13.83 -6.05
CA ILE A 34 4.39 -12.49 -6.58
C ILE A 34 4.60 -11.43 -5.49
N LEU A 35 4.12 -11.67 -4.27
CA LEU A 35 4.29 -10.78 -3.13
C LEU A 35 5.78 -10.59 -2.78
N SER A 36 6.53 -11.68 -2.64
CA SER A 36 7.96 -11.63 -2.34
C SER A 36 8.76 -10.97 -3.47
N PHE A 37 8.46 -11.26 -4.73
CA PHE A 37 9.08 -10.62 -5.88
C PHE A 37 8.81 -9.12 -5.92
N SER A 38 7.54 -8.72 -5.82
CA SER A 38 7.14 -7.31 -5.87
C SER A 38 7.66 -6.52 -4.66
N GLY A 39 7.66 -7.10 -3.46
CA GLY A 39 8.27 -6.51 -2.28
C GLY A 39 9.78 -6.30 -2.43
N ALA A 40 10.51 -7.30 -2.94
CA ALA A 40 11.94 -7.15 -3.22
C ALA A 40 12.22 -6.11 -4.31
N TYR A 41 11.37 -6.03 -5.32
CA TYR A 41 11.46 -5.04 -6.38
C TYR A 41 11.23 -3.60 -5.86
N LEU A 42 10.20 -3.38 -5.04
CA LEU A 42 9.95 -2.11 -4.39
C LEU A 42 11.09 -1.72 -3.45
N PHE A 43 11.58 -2.66 -2.64
CA PHE A 43 12.75 -2.43 -1.78
C PHE A 43 13.98 -1.99 -2.60
N ALA A 44 14.23 -2.64 -3.75
CA ALA A 44 15.33 -2.26 -4.63
C ALA A 44 15.15 -0.85 -5.18
N ILE A 45 13.94 -0.46 -5.62
CA ILE A 45 13.66 0.92 -6.07
C ILE A 45 13.89 1.91 -4.93
N THR A 46 13.41 1.61 -3.73
CA THR A 46 13.60 2.47 -2.55
C THR A 46 15.08 2.72 -2.27
N VAL A 47 15.90 1.67 -2.26
CA VAL A 47 17.34 1.78 -1.96
C VAL A 47 18.11 2.46 -3.09
N LEU A 48 17.81 2.13 -4.35
CA LEU A 48 18.61 2.56 -5.51
C LEU A 48 18.18 3.92 -6.07
N HIS A 49 16.94 4.35 -5.85
CA HIS A 49 16.39 5.58 -6.43
C HIS A 49 15.85 6.51 -5.33
N LEU A 50 14.85 6.06 -4.55
CA LEU A 50 14.14 6.97 -3.64
C LEU A 50 15.02 7.52 -2.51
N ILE A 51 15.83 6.68 -1.87
CA ILE A 51 16.76 7.11 -0.80
C ILE A 51 17.81 8.09 -1.36
N PRO A 52 18.57 7.76 -2.42
CA PRO A 52 19.51 8.71 -3.05
C PRO A 52 18.87 10.04 -3.42
N ASP A 53 17.67 10.02 -3.99
CA ASP A 53 16.94 11.23 -4.37
C ASP A 53 16.55 12.07 -3.15
N ALA A 54 16.10 11.44 -2.07
CA ALA A 54 15.75 12.11 -0.81
C ALA A 54 16.97 12.85 -0.18
N PHE A 55 18.16 12.23 -0.24
CA PHE A 55 19.41 12.82 0.25
C PHE A 55 20.04 13.86 -0.70
N SER A 56 19.54 13.95 -1.93
CA SER A 56 19.95 14.99 -2.89
C SER A 56 19.15 16.29 -2.75
N GLY A 57 18.08 16.27 -1.95
CA GLY A 57 17.20 17.40 -1.68
C GLY A 57 17.76 18.46 -0.72
N PRO A 58 17.00 19.54 -0.48
CA PRO A 58 17.43 20.66 0.38
C PRO A 58 17.65 20.26 1.84
N ASP A 59 16.93 19.24 2.33
CA ASP A 59 16.93 18.80 3.74
C ASP A 59 17.89 17.64 4.03
N LYS A 60 18.92 17.44 3.20
CA LYS A 60 19.82 16.27 3.25
C LYS A 60 20.42 15.93 4.63
N SER A 61 20.61 16.92 5.50
CA SER A 61 21.17 16.73 6.85
C SER A 61 20.16 16.11 7.82
N GLU A 62 18.87 16.33 7.61
CA GLU A 62 17.79 15.88 8.50
C GLU A 62 16.97 14.75 7.88
N ILE A 63 17.01 14.55 6.55
CA ILE A 63 16.10 13.62 5.86
C ILE A 63 16.19 12.18 6.38
N GLY A 64 17.34 11.76 6.89
CA GLY A 64 17.53 10.43 7.47
C GLY A 64 16.61 10.14 8.67
N ILE A 65 16.29 11.13 9.52
CA ILE A 65 15.36 10.90 10.64
C ILE A 65 13.92 10.74 10.14
N PHE A 66 13.54 11.45 9.07
CA PHE A 66 12.23 11.32 8.45
C PHE A 66 12.05 9.95 7.79
N ILE A 67 13.08 9.47 7.07
CA ILE A 67 13.14 8.10 6.52
C ILE A 67 12.99 7.06 7.62
N LEU A 68 13.70 7.22 8.75
CA LEU A 68 13.60 6.27 9.85
C LEU A 68 12.19 6.27 10.48
N ILE A 69 11.59 7.45 10.68
CA ILE A 69 10.21 7.58 11.18
C ILE A 69 9.24 6.89 10.22
N GLY A 70 9.39 7.11 8.91
CA GLY A 70 8.57 6.50 7.88
C GLY A 70 8.69 4.98 7.85
N PHE A 71 9.92 4.47 7.88
CA PHE A 71 10.18 3.03 7.98
C PHE A 71 9.53 2.41 9.22
N LEU A 72 9.68 3.04 10.39
CA LEU A 72 9.05 2.56 11.63
C LEU A 72 7.52 2.61 11.55
N LEU A 73 6.95 3.64 10.93
CA LEU A 73 5.52 3.73 10.69
C LEU A 73 5.04 2.60 9.78
N GLN A 74 5.74 2.32 8.67
CA GLN A 74 5.38 1.24 7.75
C GLN A 74 5.49 -0.14 8.42
N VAL A 75 6.56 -0.41 9.19
CA VAL A 75 6.69 -1.63 9.99
C VAL A 75 5.55 -1.74 11.01
N PHE A 76 5.22 -0.65 11.70
CA PHE A 76 4.10 -0.64 12.64
C PHE A 76 2.78 -0.99 11.96
N LEU A 77 2.49 -0.41 10.79
CA LEU A 77 1.30 -0.75 9.99
C LEU A 77 1.32 -2.22 9.56
N GLU A 78 2.46 -2.72 9.11
CA GLU A 78 2.63 -4.12 8.70
C GLU A 78 2.33 -5.10 9.85
N GLN A 79 2.75 -4.81 11.09
CA GLN A 79 2.44 -5.67 12.25
C GLN A 79 0.94 -5.82 12.52
N PHE A 80 0.13 -4.78 12.26
CA PHE A 80 -1.33 -4.91 12.34
C PHE A 80 -1.91 -5.80 11.24
N SER A 81 -1.18 -5.99 10.14
CA SER A 81 -1.55 -6.85 9.01
C SER A 81 -1.03 -8.29 9.17
N GLU A 82 0.14 -8.50 9.78
CA GLU A 82 0.79 -9.82 9.98
C GLU A 82 0.09 -10.72 11.01
N GLY A 83 -0.65 -10.15 11.96
CA GLY A 83 -1.47 -10.90 12.94
C GLY A 83 -2.55 -11.80 12.33
N VAL A 84 -2.58 -11.91 11.00
CA VAL A 84 -3.50 -12.69 10.17
C VAL A 84 -2.82 -13.83 9.40
N GLU A 85 -1.51 -13.78 9.17
CA GLU A 85 -0.81 -14.78 8.35
C GLU A 85 -0.58 -16.11 9.06
N HIS A 86 -0.50 -16.08 10.39
CA HIS A 86 -0.52 -17.28 11.22
C HIS A 86 -1.97 -17.58 11.57
N GLY A 87 -2.59 -18.52 10.85
CA GLY A 87 -3.97 -19.02 11.07
C GLY A 87 -4.27 -19.65 12.45
N HIS A 88 -3.47 -19.33 13.47
CA HIS A 88 -3.72 -19.57 14.87
C HIS A 88 -4.26 -18.30 15.54
N ILE A 89 -5.42 -17.81 15.08
CA ILE A 89 -6.34 -17.19 16.03
C ILE A 89 -6.80 -18.33 16.93
N HIS A 90 -6.11 -18.51 18.05
CA HIS A 90 -6.56 -19.41 19.09
C HIS A 90 -7.99 -19.01 19.45
N LYS A 91 -8.90 -19.94 19.14
CA LYS A 91 -10.31 -19.95 19.52
C LYS A 91 -10.45 -19.71 21.02
N HIS A 92 -10.55 -18.47 21.46
CA HIS A 92 -11.18 -18.10 22.73
C HIS A 92 -11.59 -16.63 22.65
N HIS A 93 -12.67 -16.35 21.91
CA HIS A 93 -13.73 -15.41 22.31
C HIS A 93 -14.75 -15.30 21.18
N ASP A 94 -16.02 -15.51 21.54
CA ASP A 94 -17.22 -15.29 20.73
C ASP A 94 -17.44 -13.80 20.48
N GLY A 95 -16.57 -13.19 19.69
CA GLY A 95 -16.66 -11.79 19.29
C GLY A 95 -16.37 -11.64 17.81
N HIS A 96 -17.39 -11.25 17.04
CA HIS A 96 -17.25 -10.72 15.68
C HIS A 96 -16.49 -9.39 15.71
N VAL A 97 -15.21 -9.39 16.05
CA VAL A 97 -14.38 -8.20 15.94
C VAL A 97 -14.01 -8.08 14.47
N PHE A 98 -14.78 -7.26 13.75
CA PHE A 98 -14.47 -6.86 12.40
C PHE A 98 -12.98 -6.44 12.34
N PRO A 99 -12.21 -6.86 11.32
CA PRO A 99 -10.79 -6.57 11.21
C PRO A 99 -10.51 -5.09 10.86
N PHE A 100 -11.07 -4.14 11.63
CA PHE A 100 -10.98 -2.70 11.38
C PHE A 100 -9.53 -2.25 11.49
N GLY A 101 -8.77 -2.82 12.43
CA GLY A 101 -7.32 -2.57 12.55
C GLY A 101 -6.57 -2.93 11.27
N ILE A 102 -6.80 -4.12 10.71
CA ILE A 102 -6.18 -4.58 9.46
C ILE A 102 -6.61 -3.70 8.28
N MET A 103 -7.91 -3.38 8.17
CA MET A 103 -8.43 -2.52 7.12
C MET A 103 -7.81 -1.13 7.14
N ILE A 104 -7.80 -0.48 8.30
CA ILE A 104 -7.22 0.85 8.48
C ILE A 104 -5.73 0.81 8.20
N SER A 105 -5.03 -0.20 8.72
CA SER A 105 -3.60 -0.34 8.53
C SER A 105 -3.22 -0.49 7.05
N LEU A 106 -3.86 -1.43 6.35
CA LEU A 106 -3.64 -1.66 4.93
C LEU A 106 -4.01 -0.44 4.07
N CYS A 107 -5.10 0.26 4.41
CA CYS A 107 -5.48 1.48 3.70
C CYS A 107 -4.44 2.59 3.90
N LEU A 108 -3.95 2.80 5.12
CA LEU A 108 -2.91 3.79 5.39
C LEU A 108 -1.59 3.42 4.71
N HIS A 109 -1.18 2.16 4.81
CA HIS A 109 0.00 1.64 4.13
C HIS A 109 -0.06 1.89 2.61
N ALA A 110 -1.14 1.45 1.95
CA ALA A 110 -1.34 1.65 0.52
C ALA A 110 -1.42 3.13 0.12
N PHE A 111 -1.99 3.99 0.98
CA PHE A 111 -2.01 5.43 0.77
C PHE A 111 -0.60 6.02 0.79
N LEU A 112 0.20 5.70 1.81
CA LEU A 112 1.57 6.20 1.94
C LEU A 112 2.46 5.72 0.77
N GLU A 113 2.37 4.45 0.39
CA GLU A 113 3.09 3.91 -0.77
C GLU A 113 2.75 4.64 -2.08
N GLY A 114 1.52 5.12 -2.24
CA GLY A 114 1.11 5.88 -3.42
C GLY A 114 1.70 7.28 -3.51
N MET A 115 2.18 7.86 -2.40
CA MET A 115 2.62 9.26 -2.36
C MET A 115 3.93 9.54 -3.13
N PRO A 116 4.98 8.70 -3.05
CA PRO A 116 6.22 8.91 -3.81
C PRO A 116 6.04 9.03 -5.34
N LEU A 117 4.96 8.48 -5.91
CA LEU A 117 4.68 8.57 -7.37
C LEU A 117 4.59 10.01 -7.88
N ALA A 118 4.34 11.00 -7.02
CA ALA A 118 4.29 12.41 -7.42
C ALA A 118 5.65 12.93 -7.92
N LYS A 119 6.76 12.35 -7.45
CA LYS A 119 8.13 12.68 -7.88
C LYS A 119 8.70 11.69 -8.89
N ASP A 120 8.07 10.54 -9.08
CA ASP A 120 8.55 9.49 -9.99
C ASP A 120 8.53 9.98 -11.44
N GLN A 121 9.73 10.15 -12.01
CA GLN A 121 9.91 10.50 -13.42
C GLN A 121 9.87 9.28 -14.33
N HIS A 122 9.96 8.09 -13.74
CA HIS A 122 9.93 6.85 -14.48
C HIS A 122 8.62 6.11 -14.20
N ASN A 123 8.50 4.87 -14.66
CA ASN A 123 7.26 4.10 -14.50
C ASN A 123 7.49 2.79 -13.73
N GLU A 124 8.72 2.50 -13.32
CA GLU A 124 9.07 1.33 -12.51
C GLU A 124 8.30 1.29 -11.20
N LEU A 125 8.23 2.41 -10.47
CA LEU A 125 7.61 2.45 -9.14
C LEU A 125 6.12 2.13 -9.23
N ILE A 126 5.40 2.72 -10.20
CA ILE A 126 3.98 2.42 -10.38
C ILE A 126 3.73 0.94 -10.71
N PHE A 127 4.56 0.32 -11.55
CA PHE A 127 4.42 -1.11 -11.83
C PHE A 127 4.76 -1.97 -10.62
N GLY A 128 5.76 -1.58 -9.83
CA GLY A 128 6.10 -2.23 -8.56
C GLY A 128 4.93 -2.22 -7.58
N ILE A 129 4.32 -1.05 -7.34
CA ILE A 129 3.18 -0.89 -6.43
C ILE A 129 1.97 -1.65 -6.94
N ALA A 130 1.64 -1.50 -8.24
CA ALA A 130 0.51 -2.19 -8.83
C ALA A 130 0.63 -3.72 -8.70
N LEU A 131 1.84 -4.27 -8.88
CA LEU A 131 2.09 -5.70 -8.69
C LEU A 131 2.03 -6.13 -7.23
N HIS A 132 2.53 -5.30 -6.30
CA HIS A 132 2.50 -5.56 -4.86
C HIS A 132 1.07 -5.55 -4.29
N HIS A 133 0.20 -4.68 -4.82
CA HIS A 133 -1.18 -4.54 -4.35
C HIS A 133 -2.07 -5.71 -4.77
N ILE A 134 -1.69 -6.49 -5.78
CA ILE A 134 -2.45 -7.68 -6.21
C ILE A 134 -2.50 -8.74 -5.10
N PRO A 135 -1.36 -9.26 -4.58
CA PRO A 135 -1.39 -10.20 -3.46
C PRO A 135 -1.98 -9.61 -2.17
N ALA A 136 -1.70 -8.34 -1.86
CA ALA A 136 -2.22 -7.69 -0.66
C ALA A 136 -3.75 -7.61 -0.67
N ALA A 137 -4.35 -7.16 -1.79
CA ALA A 137 -5.80 -7.13 -1.96
C ALA A 137 -6.42 -8.53 -1.92
N PHE A 138 -5.74 -9.53 -2.50
CA PHE A 138 -6.20 -10.92 -2.44
C PHE A 138 -6.20 -11.46 -1.01
N ALA A 139 -5.15 -11.17 -0.22
CA ALA A 139 -5.07 -11.55 1.18
C ALA A 139 -6.22 -10.92 1.98
N LEU A 140 -6.44 -9.61 1.83
CA LEU A 140 -7.57 -8.90 2.46
C LEU A 140 -8.92 -9.55 2.11
N ALA A 141 -9.17 -9.81 0.83
CA ALA A 141 -10.41 -10.44 0.38
C ALA A 141 -10.58 -11.85 0.96
N SER A 142 -9.49 -12.61 1.08
CA SER A 142 -9.46 -13.95 1.67
C SER A 142 -9.85 -13.92 3.14
N ILE A 143 -9.32 -12.96 3.91
CA ILE A 143 -9.63 -12.78 5.33
C ILE A 143 -11.11 -12.43 5.52
N LEU A 144 -11.62 -11.47 4.74
CA LEU A 144 -13.03 -11.08 4.80
C LEU A 144 -13.95 -12.26 4.41
N MET A 145 -13.56 -13.06 3.42
CA MET A 145 -14.32 -14.25 3.04
C MET A 145 -14.33 -15.32 4.15
N GLN A 146 -13.19 -15.56 4.81
CA GLN A 146 -13.08 -16.48 5.95
C GLN A 146 -13.90 -16.02 7.16
N ASN A 147 -14.03 -14.70 7.36
CA ASN A 147 -14.90 -14.12 8.39
C ASN A 147 -16.38 -14.02 7.97
N HIS A 148 -16.79 -14.76 6.93
CA HIS A 148 -18.18 -14.85 6.46
C HIS A 148 -18.82 -13.53 6.01
N PHE A 149 -18.02 -12.56 5.56
CA PHE A 149 -18.58 -11.35 4.95
C PHE A 149 -19.31 -11.67 3.65
N LYS A 150 -20.43 -10.98 3.40
CA LYS A 150 -21.17 -11.10 2.14
C LYS A 150 -20.32 -10.54 1.00
N LYS A 151 -20.46 -11.12 -0.19
CA LYS A 151 -19.74 -10.71 -1.42
C LYS A 151 -19.78 -9.20 -1.68
N GLN A 152 -20.93 -8.55 -1.47
CA GLN A 152 -21.10 -7.11 -1.66
C GLN A 152 -20.22 -6.29 -0.69
N SER A 153 -20.15 -6.70 0.57
CA SER A 153 -19.29 -6.04 1.57
C SER A 153 -17.82 -6.21 1.22
N ILE A 154 -17.39 -7.41 0.80
CA ILE A 154 -16.01 -7.65 0.37
C ILE A 154 -15.64 -6.72 -0.80
N LEU A 155 -16.50 -6.62 -1.83
CA LEU A 155 -16.27 -5.73 -2.96
C LEU A 155 -16.21 -4.26 -2.54
N MET A 156 -17.06 -3.81 -1.62
CA MET A 156 -17.03 -2.45 -1.07
C MET A 156 -15.70 -2.16 -0.36
N TYR A 157 -15.23 -3.08 0.49
CA TYR A 157 -13.94 -2.94 1.17
C TYR A 157 -12.75 -2.99 0.21
N LEU A 158 -12.83 -3.79 -0.86
CA LEU A 158 -11.82 -3.79 -1.91
C LEU A 158 -11.77 -2.48 -2.68
N VAL A 159 -12.92 -1.85 -2.97
CA VAL A 159 -12.94 -0.50 -3.56
C VAL A 159 -12.29 0.50 -2.61
N LEU A 160 -12.63 0.45 -1.32
CA LEU A 160 -12.04 1.34 -0.32
C LEU A 160 -10.51 1.22 -0.31
N PHE A 161 -9.99 -0.02 -0.25
CA PHE A 161 -8.55 -0.28 -0.30
C PHE A 161 -7.92 0.18 -1.63
N ALA A 162 -8.51 -0.19 -2.76
CA ALA A 162 -7.96 0.10 -4.09
C ALA A 162 -7.90 1.60 -4.43
N VAL A 163 -8.68 2.44 -3.76
CA VAL A 163 -8.62 3.91 -3.91
C VAL A 163 -7.43 4.52 -3.18
N MET A 164 -6.84 3.85 -2.17
CA MET A 164 -5.86 4.46 -1.29
C MET A 164 -4.55 4.85 -1.98
N ALA A 165 -3.95 3.96 -2.79
CA ALA A 165 -2.75 4.32 -3.55
C ALA A 165 -2.99 5.44 -4.58
N PRO A 166 -4.05 5.39 -5.42
CA PRO A 166 -4.42 6.53 -6.26
C PRO A 166 -4.64 7.83 -5.49
N LEU A 167 -5.25 7.74 -4.31
CA LEU A 167 -5.50 8.89 -3.45
C LEU A 167 -4.19 9.46 -2.88
N GLY A 168 -3.27 8.60 -2.44
CA GLY A 168 -1.92 8.98 -2.02
C GLY A 168 -1.17 9.73 -3.11
N PHE A 169 -1.19 9.19 -4.33
CA PHE A 169 -0.60 9.84 -5.50
C PHE A 169 -1.24 11.21 -5.77
N TYR A 170 -2.58 11.29 -5.76
CA TYR A 170 -3.31 12.53 -5.99
C TYR A 170 -2.99 13.60 -4.94
N VAL A 171 -3.02 13.23 -3.65
CA VAL A 171 -2.70 14.14 -2.54
C VAL A 171 -1.26 14.62 -2.64
N SER A 172 -0.32 13.72 -2.88
CA SER A 172 1.10 14.06 -3.03
C SER A 172 1.36 14.98 -4.22
N PHE A 173 0.69 14.75 -5.35
CA PHE A 173 0.75 15.65 -6.51
C PHE A 173 0.23 17.05 -6.18
N GLY A 174 -0.84 17.15 -5.39
CA GLY A 174 -1.38 18.44 -4.94
C GLY A 174 -0.47 19.17 -3.93
N LEU A 175 0.18 18.43 -3.03
CA LEU A 175 1.19 18.94 -2.09
C LEU A 175 2.43 19.46 -2.84
N SER A 176 2.91 18.71 -3.84
CA SER A 176 4.08 19.07 -4.64
C SER A 176 3.92 20.36 -5.43
N ASN A 177 2.70 20.65 -5.89
CA ASN A 177 2.41 21.83 -6.72
C ASN A 177 1.91 23.04 -5.90
N GLY A 178 1.98 22.98 -4.57
CA GLY A 178 1.56 24.06 -3.67
C GLY A 178 0.04 24.29 -3.59
N THR A 179 -0.76 23.51 -4.36
CA THR A 179 -2.22 23.64 -4.41
C THR A 179 -2.92 23.18 -3.13
N ILE A 180 -2.27 22.33 -2.33
CA ILE A 180 -2.81 21.82 -1.06
C ILE A 180 -1.96 22.36 0.09
N GLY A 181 -2.56 23.22 0.91
CA GLY A 181 -2.07 23.53 2.26
C GLY A 181 -0.80 24.39 2.38
N GLY A 182 -0.19 24.87 1.29
CA GLY A 182 0.98 25.76 1.35
C GLY A 182 2.23 25.12 1.98
N VAL A 183 2.30 23.79 2.01
CA VAL A 183 3.34 22.99 2.67
C VAL A 183 4.43 22.49 1.69
N GLU A 184 4.56 23.11 0.52
CA GLU A 184 5.55 22.72 -0.50
C GLU A 184 6.99 22.71 0.05
N ALA A 185 7.29 23.64 0.97
CA ALA A 185 8.60 23.74 1.62
C ALA A 185 8.95 22.50 2.46
N TYR A 186 7.93 21.74 2.91
CA TYR A 186 8.09 20.52 3.69
C TYR A 186 7.95 19.25 2.84
N PHE A 187 7.68 19.37 1.53
CA PHE A 187 7.37 18.24 0.67
C PHE A 187 8.49 17.19 0.68
N ASN A 188 9.76 17.59 0.71
CA ASN A 188 10.87 16.64 0.79
C ASN A 188 10.86 15.84 2.10
N LYS A 189 10.59 16.50 3.24
CA LYS A 189 10.48 15.83 4.55
C LYS A 189 9.27 14.88 4.59
N ILE A 190 8.14 15.27 3.99
CA ILE A 190 6.97 14.40 3.84
C ILE A 190 7.34 13.17 3.01
N MET A 191 8.03 13.33 1.87
CA MET A 191 8.49 12.19 1.06
C MET A 191 9.46 11.27 1.81
N GLY A 192 10.19 11.77 2.81
CA GLY A 192 10.98 10.93 3.70
C GLY A 192 10.14 10.04 4.61
N ILE A 193 8.94 10.46 5.02
CA ILE A 193 8.09 9.70 5.95
C ILE A 193 7.29 8.59 5.24
N VAL A 194 7.04 8.73 3.93
CA VAL A 194 6.05 7.90 3.22
C VAL A 194 6.67 6.73 2.48
#